data_AF-A0A8S3IY94-F1
#
_entry.id   AF-A0A8S3IY94-F1
#
_cell.length_a   1.000
_cell.length_b   1.000
_cell.length_c   1.000
_cell.angle_alpha   90.00
_cell.angle_beta   90.00
_cell.angle_gamma   90.00
#
_symmetry.space_group_name_H-M   'P 1'
#
loop_
_entity.id
_entity.type
_entity.pdbx_description
1 polymer ?
#
loop_
_entity_poly.entity_id
_entity_poly.type
_entity_poly.pdbx_seq_one_letter_code
_entity_poly.pdbx_strand_id
1 'polypeptide(L)'
;FRSIRLVISELGSSFTLWDTIVNGASDVRLPKPRHITLKSLETGTILALKFEDTNATDEFHQYFVKLSCDPRNKDLFDVFNAKRRPAVFILRKRKIKKSAISKPSHFNHITKVDENDKDSLYTYSVLVDDHITLS
;
A
#
# COMPACT_ATOMS: atom_id res chain seq x y z
N PHE A 1 -0.35 -13.93 20.87
CA PHE A 1 -1.33 -13.22 20.03
C PHE A 1 -1.59 -14.05 18.79
N ARG A 2 -2.85 -14.25 18.40
CA ARG A 2 -3.19 -15.00 17.19
C ARG A 2 -3.32 -14.04 16.01
N SER A 3 -2.93 -14.50 14.82
CA SER A 3 -3.09 -13.75 13.58
C SER A 3 -3.39 -14.69 12.43
N ILE A 4 -4.06 -14.18 11.41
CA ILE A 4 -4.21 -14.84 10.11
C ILE A 4 -3.36 -14.04 9.13
N ARG A 5 -2.58 -14.74 8.31
CA ARG A 5 -1.75 -14.12 7.27
C ARG A 5 -2.25 -14.55 5.90
N LEU A 6 -2.24 -13.61 4.96
CA LEU A 6 -2.39 -13.89 3.55
C LEU A 6 -1.02 -13.82 2.91
N VAL A 7 -0.56 -14.96 2.41
CA VAL A 7 0.70 -15.09 1.69
C VAL A 7 0.40 -15.38 0.23
N ILE A 8 1.02 -14.61 -0.65
CA ILE A 8 0.97 -14.79 -2.10
C ILE A 8 2.37 -15.14 -2.54
N SER A 9 2.47 -16.27 -3.24
CA SER A 9 3.74 -16.76 -3.76
C SER A 9 3.64 -16.97 -5.26
N GLU A 10 4.78 -16.85 -5.93
CA GLU A 10 4.93 -17.26 -7.32
C GLU A 10 4.70 -18.78 -7.45
N LEU A 11 3.93 -19.17 -8.47
CA LEU A 11 3.69 -20.57 -8.80
C LEU A 11 4.99 -21.21 -9.31
N GLY A 12 5.40 -22.33 -8.71
CA GLY A 12 6.60 -23.08 -9.11
C GLY A 12 7.82 -22.79 -8.25
N SER A 13 8.18 -21.53 -8.01
CA SER A 13 9.33 -21.17 -7.16
C SER A 13 8.99 -21.07 -5.67
N SER A 14 7.71 -20.89 -5.34
CA SER A 14 7.24 -20.55 -3.98
C SER A 14 7.82 -19.25 -3.41
N PHE A 15 8.41 -18.40 -4.26
CA PHE A 15 8.92 -17.11 -3.84
C PHE A 15 7.78 -16.23 -3.34
N THR A 16 7.90 -15.69 -2.12
CA THR A 16 6.86 -14.84 -1.53
C THR A 16 6.84 -13.47 -2.21
N LEU A 17 5.77 -13.19 -2.93
CA LEU A 17 5.51 -11.91 -3.59
C LEU A 17 4.92 -10.90 -2.61
N TRP A 18 4.08 -11.37 -1.70
CA TRP A 18 3.38 -10.53 -0.75
C TRP A 18 2.94 -11.33 0.48
N ASP A 19 3.06 -10.71 1.66
CA ASP A 19 2.68 -11.30 2.93
C ASP A 19 2.15 -10.21 3.86
N THR A 20 0.94 -10.39 4.38
CA THR A 20 0.40 -9.48 5.40
C THR A 20 -0.52 -10.18 6.39
N ILE A 21 -0.69 -9.53 7.54
CA ILE A 21 -1.74 -9.85 8.51
C ILE A 21 -3.11 -9.37 8.00
N VAL A 22 -4.06 -10.30 7.97
CA VAL A 22 -5.45 -10.02 7.56
C VAL A 22 -6.41 -10.17 8.73
N ASN A 23 -7.30 -9.20 8.89
CA ASN A 23 -8.32 -9.18 9.93
C ASN A 23 -9.56 -8.36 9.49
N GLY A 24 -10.49 -8.05 10.40
CA GLY A 24 -11.72 -7.31 10.08
C GLY A 24 -11.52 -5.90 9.50
N ALA A 25 -10.35 -5.30 9.68
CA ALA A 25 -10.00 -3.98 9.15
C ALA A 25 -9.34 -4.04 7.76
N SER A 26 -9.08 -5.23 7.21
CA SER A 26 -8.41 -5.41 5.91
C SER A 26 -9.29 -5.08 4.71
N ASP A 27 -10.56 -4.72 4.90
CA ASP A 27 -11.42 -4.11 3.88
C ASP A 27 -11.41 -4.85 2.53
N VAL A 28 -11.67 -6.17 2.58
CA VAL A 28 -11.71 -7.04 1.40
C VAL A 28 -12.98 -6.74 0.59
N ARG A 29 -12.84 -6.34 -0.67
CA ARG A 29 -13.95 -5.91 -1.55
C ARG A 29 -13.87 -6.58 -2.92
N LEU A 30 -15.03 -6.78 -3.56
CA LEU A 30 -15.13 -7.12 -4.99
C LEU A 30 -15.58 -5.89 -5.80
N PRO A 31 -14.66 -5.05 -6.29
CA PRO A 31 -15.04 -3.89 -7.09
C PRO A 31 -15.59 -4.26 -8.48
N LYS A 32 -15.17 -5.40 -9.05
CA LYS A 32 -15.56 -5.91 -10.37
C LYS A 32 -15.50 -7.44 -10.39
N PRO A 33 -16.18 -8.12 -11.34
CA PRO A 33 -15.95 -9.53 -11.58
C PRO A 33 -14.46 -9.81 -11.77
N ARG A 34 -13.97 -10.92 -11.22
CA ARG A 34 -12.56 -11.34 -11.27
C ARG A 34 -11.56 -10.47 -10.49
N HIS A 35 -12.03 -9.46 -9.77
CA HIS A 35 -11.15 -8.52 -9.06
C HIS A 35 -11.49 -8.48 -7.58
N ILE A 36 -10.46 -8.61 -6.74
CA ILE A 36 -10.56 -8.39 -5.30
C ILE A 36 -9.54 -7.34 -4.89
N THR A 37 -9.95 -6.41 -4.05
CA THR A 37 -9.04 -5.47 -3.39
C THR A 37 -9.02 -5.72 -1.90
N LEU A 38 -7.86 -5.60 -1.28
CA LEU A 38 -7.70 -5.73 0.16
C LEU A 38 -6.61 -4.78 0.66
N LYS A 39 -6.74 -4.34 1.90
CA LYS A 39 -5.83 -3.39 2.55
C LYS A 39 -4.93 -4.11 3.55
N SER A 40 -3.62 -3.91 3.41
CA SER A 40 -2.65 -4.27 4.44
C SER A 40 -2.78 -3.32 5.62
N LEU A 41 -2.76 -3.89 6.82
CA LEU A 41 -2.80 -3.12 8.06
C LEU A 41 -1.41 -2.70 8.52
N GLU A 42 -0.38 -3.45 8.10
CA GLU A 42 1.00 -3.20 8.47
C GLU A 42 1.58 -2.05 7.64
N THR A 43 1.35 -2.07 6.33
CA THR A 43 1.93 -1.09 5.39
C THR A 43 0.92 -0.05 4.93
N GLY A 44 -0.38 -0.27 5.14
CA GLY A 44 -1.46 0.60 4.64
C GLY A 44 -1.69 0.51 3.13
N THR A 45 -0.92 -0.33 2.41
CA THR A 45 -1.02 -0.51 0.97
C THR A 45 -2.28 -1.27 0.59
N ILE A 46 -2.86 -0.93 -0.56
CA ILE A 46 -3.98 -1.68 -1.14
C ILE A 46 -3.41 -2.65 -2.17
N LEU A 47 -3.74 -3.92 -2.00
CA LEU A 47 -3.46 -4.97 -2.96
C LEU A 47 -4.68 -5.18 -3.85
N ALA A 48 -4.47 -5.21 -5.17
CA ALA A 48 -5.49 -5.55 -6.15
C ALA A 48 -5.13 -6.90 -6.80
N LEU A 49 -5.98 -7.89 -6.58
CA LEU A 49 -5.87 -9.24 -7.14
C LEU A 49 -6.79 -9.38 -8.33
N LYS A 50 -6.27 -9.93 -9.42
CA LYS A 50 -7.03 -10.32 -10.61
C LYS A 50 -6.93 -11.82 -10.78
N PHE A 51 -8.07 -12.49 -10.79
CA PHE A 51 -8.16 -13.95 -10.91
C PHE A 51 -8.37 -14.38 -12.36
N GLU A 52 -8.02 -15.63 -12.65
CA GLU A 52 -8.18 -16.24 -13.96
C GLU A 52 -9.65 -16.33 -14.38
N ASP A 53 -10.54 -16.66 -13.46
CA ASP A 53 -11.98 -16.72 -13.67
C ASP A 53 -12.78 -16.17 -12.48
N THR A 54 -14.10 -16.07 -12.67
CA THR A 54 -15.02 -15.56 -11.64
C THR A 54 -15.21 -16.54 -10.49
N ASN A 55 -15.18 -17.85 -10.76
CA ASN A 55 -15.37 -18.87 -9.74
C ASN A 55 -14.24 -18.85 -8.70
N ALA A 56 -12.98 -18.72 -9.14
CA ALA A 56 -11.82 -18.58 -8.25
C ALA A 56 -11.91 -17.31 -7.37
N THR A 57 -12.49 -16.24 -7.91
CA THR A 57 -12.72 -14.98 -7.18
C THR A 57 -13.77 -15.18 -6.10
N ASP A 58 -14.89 -15.80 -6.47
CA ASP A 58 -16.01 -16.06 -5.56
C ASP A 58 -15.59 -17.04 -4.46
N GLU A 59 -14.82 -18.08 -4.79
CA GLU A 59 -14.28 -19.04 -3.83
C GLU A 59 -13.36 -18.35 -2.81
N PHE A 60 -12.40 -17.55 -3.29
CA PHE A 60 -11.51 -16.79 -2.40
C PHE A 60 -12.31 -15.86 -1.48
N HIS A 61 -13.28 -15.13 -2.03
CA HIS A 61 -14.09 -14.21 -1.25
C HIS A 61 -14.97 -14.94 -0.22
N GLN A 62 -15.63 -16.03 -0.62
CA GLN A 62 -16.42 -16.85 0.28
C GLN A 62 -15.57 -17.45 1.39
N TYR A 63 -14.34 -17.88 1.09
CA TYR A 63 -13.40 -18.36 2.10
C TYR A 63 -13.07 -17.27 3.10
N PHE A 64 -12.83 -16.03 2.63
CA PHE A 64 -12.62 -14.88 3.51
C PHE A 64 -13.83 -14.58 4.39
N VAL A 65 -15.05 -14.59 3.83
CA VAL A 65 -16.31 -14.41 4.58
C VAL A 65 -16.49 -15.53 5.61
N LYS A 66 -16.21 -16.78 5.25
CA LYS A 66 -16.28 -17.90 6.18
C LYS A 66 -15.28 -17.74 7.33
N LEU A 67 -14.06 -17.29 7.04
CA LEU A 67 -13.06 -16.99 8.06
C LEU A 67 -13.51 -15.87 9.00
N SER A 68 -14.17 -14.84 8.48
CA SER A 68 -14.62 -13.69 9.28
C SER A 68 -15.86 -13.99 10.13
N CYS A 69 -16.72 -14.90 9.68
CA CYS A 69 -17.89 -15.35 10.44
C CYS A 69 -17.59 -16.50 11.42
N ASP A 70 -16.41 -17.12 11.36
CA ASP A 70 -16.04 -18.21 12.26
C ASP A 70 -15.99 -17.73 13.72
N PRO A 71 -16.76 -18.32 14.65
CA PRO A 71 -16.76 -17.92 16.06
C PRO A 71 -15.38 -17.99 16.71
N ARG A 72 -14.52 -18.89 16.23
CA ARG A 72 -13.14 -19.00 16.70
C ARG A 72 -12.32 -17.79 16.31
N ASN A 73 -12.70 -17.06 15.26
CA ASN A 73 -12.01 -15.88 14.69
C ASN A 73 -12.63 -14.54 15.09
N LYS A 74 -13.61 -14.55 15.98
CA LYS A 74 -14.32 -13.34 16.40
C LYS A 74 -13.36 -12.27 16.94
N ASP A 75 -12.34 -12.63 17.69
CA ASP A 75 -11.31 -11.71 18.20
C ASP A 75 -10.53 -10.97 17.08
N LEU A 76 -10.38 -11.58 15.91
CA LEU A 76 -9.65 -11.02 14.77
C LEU A 76 -10.55 -10.16 13.89
N PHE A 77 -11.80 -10.56 13.68
CA PHE A 77 -12.69 -9.89 12.72
C PHE A 77 -13.73 -8.96 13.36
N ASP A 78 -13.97 -9.08 14.67
CA ASP A 78 -14.91 -8.24 15.42
C ASP A 78 -14.26 -6.94 15.93
N VAL A 79 -13.55 -6.26 15.02
CA VAL A 79 -12.87 -4.99 15.29
C VAL A 79 -13.88 -3.86 15.56
N PHE A 80 -15.17 -4.09 15.29
CA PHE A 80 -16.25 -3.11 15.46
C PHE A 80 -17.12 -3.30 16.71
N ASN A 81 -17.19 -4.48 17.35
CA ASN A 81 -17.91 -4.66 18.64
C ASN A 81 -17.01 -4.67 19.89
N ALA A 82 -15.68 -4.69 19.74
CA ALA A 82 -14.81 -4.27 20.83
C ALA A 82 -15.12 -2.80 21.09
N LYS A 83 -15.89 -2.53 22.17
CA LYS A 83 -16.24 -1.20 22.68
C LYS A 83 -15.14 -0.25 22.29
N ARG A 84 -15.41 0.66 21.34
CA ARG A 84 -14.56 1.80 21.06
C ARG A 84 -14.35 2.47 22.40
N ARG A 85 -13.27 2.14 23.12
CA ARG A 85 -12.73 3.07 24.11
C ARG A 85 -12.58 4.33 23.27
N PRO A 86 -13.26 5.43 23.61
CA PRO A 86 -13.07 6.64 22.83
C PRO A 86 -11.57 6.85 22.86
N ALA A 87 -10.91 6.69 21.71
CA ALA A 87 -9.58 7.18 21.57
C ALA A 87 -9.77 8.67 21.85
N VAL A 88 -9.33 9.10 23.04
CA VAL A 88 -9.21 10.51 23.37
C VAL A 88 -8.08 11.01 22.48
N PHE A 89 -8.40 11.13 21.19
CA PHE A 89 -7.57 11.78 20.22
C PHE A 89 -7.78 13.24 20.50
N ILE A 90 -7.01 13.78 21.44
CA ILE A 90 -6.81 15.22 21.54
C ILE A 90 -6.02 15.60 20.29
N LEU A 91 -6.72 15.72 19.17
CA LEU A 91 -6.29 16.54 18.06
C LEU A 91 -6.23 17.96 18.61
N ARG A 92 -5.07 18.34 19.15
CA ARG A 92 -4.72 19.75 19.23
C ARG A 92 -4.66 20.23 17.78
N LYS A 93 -5.80 20.69 17.25
CA LYS A 93 -5.88 21.46 16.01
C LYS A 93 -5.04 22.72 16.22
N ARG A 94 -3.73 22.63 16.02
CA ARG A 94 -2.92 23.81 15.78
C ARG A 94 -3.35 24.33 14.43
N LYS A 95 -3.98 25.50 14.41
CA LYS A 95 -4.24 26.24 13.16
C LYS A 95 -2.87 26.47 12.51
N ILE A 96 -2.61 25.78 11.40
CA ILE A 96 -1.46 26.08 10.55
C ILE A 96 -1.68 27.51 10.05
N LYS A 97 -0.76 28.42 10.35
CA LYS A 97 -0.84 29.81 9.83
C LYS A 97 -0.69 29.75 8.31
N LYS A 98 -1.49 30.51 7.56
CA LYS A 98 -1.38 30.61 6.09
C LYS A 98 0.04 30.97 5.62
N SER A 99 0.84 31.65 6.47
CA SER A 99 2.24 31.96 6.21
C SER A 99 3.19 30.75 6.19
N ALA A 100 2.76 29.57 6.70
CA ALA A 100 3.58 28.36 6.70
C ALA A 100 3.58 27.61 5.35
N ILE A 101 2.60 27.89 4.49
CA ILE A 101 2.47 27.28 3.15
C ILE A 101 2.75 28.29 2.02
N SER A 102 3.00 29.56 2.34
CA SER A 102 3.15 30.63 1.35
C SER A 102 4.60 30.89 0.95
N LYS A 103 5.54 29.99 1.24
CA LYS A 103 6.85 30.08 0.61
C LYS A 103 6.69 29.57 -0.83
N PRO A 104 7.00 30.36 -1.86
CA PRO A 104 7.01 29.85 -3.22
C PRO A 104 7.91 28.62 -3.25
N SER A 105 7.35 27.48 -3.67
CA SER A 105 8.15 26.32 -4.05
C SER A 105 9.09 26.81 -5.14
N HIS A 106 10.40 26.61 -4.97
CA HIS A 106 11.44 26.95 -5.95
C HIS A 106 11.22 26.15 -7.25
N PHE A 107 10.24 26.58 -8.04
CA PHE A 107 9.95 26.02 -9.35
C PHE A 107 10.97 26.64 -10.30
N ASN A 108 12.10 25.96 -10.45
CA ASN A 108 13.09 26.32 -11.44
C ASN A 108 12.64 25.74 -12.79
N HIS A 109 12.17 26.61 -13.68
CA HIS A 109 11.88 26.21 -15.05
C HIS A 109 13.18 26.15 -15.84
N ILE A 110 13.75 24.96 -15.92
CA ILE A 110 14.99 24.70 -16.65
C ILE A 110 14.66 24.60 -18.13
N THR A 111 15.11 25.57 -18.92
CA THR A 111 14.90 25.61 -20.39
C THR A 111 16.10 25.11 -21.18
N LYS A 112 17.27 24.99 -20.52
CA LYS A 112 18.53 24.49 -21.05
C LYS A 112 19.31 23.85 -19.91
N VAL A 113 20.04 22.78 -20.21
CA VAL A 113 20.92 22.06 -19.27
C VAL A 113 22.34 22.17 -19.83
N ASP A 114 23.33 22.48 -18.99
CA ASP A 114 24.74 22.52 -19.36
C ASP A 114 25.61 21.54 -18.54
N GLU A 115 26.90 21.43 -18.88
CA GLU A 115 27.82 20.48 -18.24
C GLU A 115 28.08 20.78 -16.75
N ASN A 116 27.84 22.01 -16.28
CA ASN A 116 28.00 22.38 -14.87
C ASN A 116 26.80 21.92 -14.02
N ASP A 117 25.68 21.52 -14.63
CA ASP A 117 24.47 21.06 -13.93
C ASP A 117 24.55 19.57 -13.51
N LYS A 118 25.64 18.87 -13.84
CA LYS A 118 25.79 17.41 -13.63
C LYS A 118 25.55 16.98 -12.18
N ASP A 119 26.02 17.78 -11.21
CA ASP A 119 25.92 17.47 -9.79
C ASP A 119 24.56 17.86 -9.16
N SER A 120 23.79 18.71 -9.84
CA SER A 120 22.53 19.27 -9.34
C SER A 120 21.29 18.52 -9.85
N LEU A 121 21.38 17.96 -11.07
CA LEU A 121 20.26 17.29 -11.74
C LEU A 121 20.48 15.79 -11.84
N TYR A 122 19.87 15.04 -10.93
CA TYR A 122 19.94 13.57 -10.83
C TYR A 122 19.72 12.86 -12.18
N THR A 123 18.83 13.37 -13.03
CA THR A 123 18.55 12.78 -14.35
C THR A 123 19.71 12.95 -15.34
N TYR A 124 20.43 14.09 -15.32
CA TYR A 124 21.58 14.31 -16.20
C TYR A 124 22.80 13.50 -15.72
N SER A 125 22.98 13.37 -14.40
CA SER A 125 24.04 12.53 -13.81
C SER A 125 23.92 11.07 -14.26
N VAL A 126 22.68 10.55 -14.37
CA VAL A 126 22.41 9.18 -14.80
C VAL A 126 22.57 8.96 -16.31
N LEU A 127 22.35 9.99 -17.14
CA LEU A 127 22.39 9.86 -18.60
C LEU A 127 23.78 10.03 -19.23
N VAL A 128 24.76 10.55 -18.48
CA VAL A 128 26.11 10.86 -19.00
C VAL A 128 27.16 9.83 -18.57
N ASP A 129 26.80 8.84 -17.74
CA ASP A 129 27.75 7.85 -17.22
C ASP A 129 27.89 6.57 -18.08
N ASP A 130 27.31 6.53 -19.28
CA ASP A 130 27.60 5.48 -20.27
C ASP A 130 28.52 6.04 -21.38
N HIS A 131 29.81 5.67 -21.29
CA HIS A 131 30.94 5.94 -22.20
C HIS A 131 31.64 7.30 -21.98
N ILE A 132 32.94 7.38 -21.60
CA ILE A 132 34.10 6.89 -22.35
C ILE A 132 35.24 6.51 -21.38
N THR A 133 35.57 5.22 -21.29
CA THR A 133 36.93 4.74 -21.03
C THR A 133 37.39 4.00 -22.27
N LEU A 134 38.12 4.68 -23.14
CA LEU A 134 39.03 4.03 -24.08
C LEU A 134 40.35 4.81 -24.04
N SER A 135 41.40 4.04 -23.75
CA SER A 135 42.83 4.35 -23.82
C SER A 135 43.24 4.92 -25.17
#